data_AF-A0A954U2L0-F1
#
_entry.id   AF-A0A954U2L0-F1
#
_cell.length_a   1.000
_cell.length_b   1.000
_cell.length_c   1.000
_cell.angle_alpha   90.00
_cell.angle_beta   90.00
_cell.angle_gamma   90.00
#
_symmetry.space_group_name_H-M   'P 1'
#
loop_
_entity.id
_entity.type
_entity.pdbx_description
1 polymer ?
#
loop_
_entity_poly.entity_id
_entity_poly.type
_entity_poly.pdbx_seq_one_letter_code
_entity_poly.pdbx_strand_id
1 'polypeptide(L)'
;MWYTDEMNSQLLITNHIELRPNRDGQLRAFIVGTRIRVQDIVSDHERHGLTPEQIAREYSQLTLGQIHAALSFYFDHRDEILNDMRVDDDLVRSIESKHRQQGNGGKDAGHNPLSS
;
A
#
# COMPACT_ATOMS: atom_id res chain seq x y z
N MET A 1 33.22 -27.14 21.97
CA MET A 1 31.82 -27.48 22.31
C MET A 1 30.95 -26.92 21.20
N TRP A 2 30.25 -27.83 20.52
CA TRP A 2 29.14 -27.62 19.60
C TRP A 2 27.89 -27.18 20.41
N TYR A 3 26.90 -26.55 19.76
CA TYR A 3 25.73 -25.77 20.27
C TYR A 3 26.05 -24.29 20.56
N THR A 4 25.57 -23.28 19.82
CA THR A 4 24.21 -23.07 19.26
C THR A 4 24.21 -22.14 18.04
N ASP A 5 24.93 -22.45 16.96
CA ASP A 5 24.67 -21.76 15.66
C ASP A 5 23.51 -22.43 14.90
N GLU A 6 23.15 -23.65 15.30
CA GLU A 6 22.15 -24.49 14.62
C GLU A 6 20.74 -24.38 15.21
N MET A 7 20.55 -23.61 16.29
CA MET A 7 19.25 -23.44 16.96
C MET A 7 18.53 -22.14 16.57
N ASN A 8 19.06 -21.34 15.64
CA ASN A 8 18.32 -20.21 15.08
C ASN A 8 17.72 -20.51 13.69
N SER A 9 17.91 -21.75 13.21
CA SER A 9 17.40 -22.24 11.93
C SER A 9 15.93 -22.70 11.98
N GLN A 10 15.31 -22.74 13.17
CA GLN A 10 13.93 -23.21 13.36
C GLN A 10 13.07 -22.36 14.31
N LEU A 11 13.55 -21.20 14.77
CA LEU A 11 12.64 -20.18 15.31
C LEU A 11 12.03 -19.40 14.16
N LEU A 12 11.22 -20.09 13.35
CA LEU A 12 10.22 -19.49 12.48
C LEU A 12 9.13 -18.89 13.38
N ILE A 13 9.46 -17.81 14.09
CA ILE A 13 8.46 -16.87 14.55
C ILE A 13 7.99 -16.22 13.24
N THR A 14 6.87 -16.68 12.72
CA THR A 14 6.36 -16.42 11.36
C THR A 14 6.07 -14.93 11.13
N ASN A 15 7.12 -14.12 11.05
CA ASN A 15 6.97 -12.68 10.95
C ASN A 15 6.61 -12.35 9.50
N HIS A 16 5.31 -12.23 9.25
CA HIS A 16 4.78 -11.94 7.92
C HIS A 16 4.90 -10.47 7.54
N ILE A 17 5.24 -9.59 8.49
CA ILE A 17 5.28 -8.13 8.30
C ILE A 17 6.71 -7.62 8.48
N GLU A 18 7.17 -6.79 7.55
CA GLU A 18 8.42 -6.04 7.63
C GLU A 18 8.18 -4.54 7.54
N LEU A 19 8.93 -3.76 8.32
CA LEU A 19 8.94 -2.30 8.19
C LEU A 19 10.05 -1.90 7.23
N ARG A 20 9.72 -1.14 6.18
CA ARG A 20 10.69 -0.61 5.22
C ARG A 20 10.50 0.90 5.04
N PRO A 21 11.58 1.66 4.85
CA PRO A 21 11.47 3.07 4.51
C PRO A 21 10.85 3.24 3.12
N ASN A 22 9.90 4.16 2.99
CA ASN A 22 9.39 4.63 1.71
C ASN A 22 10.36 5.67 1.09
N ARG A 23 9.97 6.27 -0.05
CA ARG A 23 10.79 7.28 -0.75
C ARG A 23 11.12 8.50 0.13
N ASP A 24 10.25 8.83 1.06
CA ASP A 24 10.38 9.98 1.96
C ASP A 24 11.07 9.61 3.29
N GLY A 25 11.56 8.37 3.41
CA GLY A 25 12.28 7.87 4.59
C GLY A 25 11.39 7.40 5.74
N GLN A 26 10.07 7.45 5.59
CA GLN A 26 9.12 7.01 6.61
C GLN A 26 8.99 5.49 6.60
N LEU A 27 9.00 4.87 7.78
CA LEU A 27 8.76 3.43 7.90
C LEU A 27 7.31 3.12 7.56
N ARG A 28 7.13 2.12 6.70
CA ARG A 28 5.82 1.60 6.31
C ARG A 28 5.82 0.08 6.46
N ALA A 29 4.69 -0.47 6.87
CA ALA A 29 4.52 -1.91 7.03
C ALA A 29 4.19 -2.58 5.68
N PHE A 30 4.96 -3.62 5.34
CA PHE A 30 4.81 -4.43 4.15
C PHE A 30 4.70 -5.90 4.50
N ILE A 31 4.05 -6.67 3.63
CA ILE A 31 4.09 -8.12 3.73
C ILE A 31 5.45 -8.61 3.24
N VAL A 32 6.14 -9.40 4.06
CA VAL A 32 7.47 -9.95 3.80
C VAL A 32 7.52 -10.64 2.44
N GLY A 33 8.57 -10.35 1.68
CA GLY A 33 8.78 -10.91 0.34
C GLY A 33 7.91 -10.28 -0.75
N THR A 34 7.15 -9.23 -0.44
CA THR A 34 6.28 -8.55 -1.40
C THR A 34 6.49 -7.04 -1.40
N ARG A 35 5.84 -6.36 -2.35
CA ARG A 35 5.69 -4.89 -2.37
C ARG A 35 4.33 -4.42 -1.85
N ILE A 36 3.51 -5.34 -1.35
CA ILE A 36 2.16 -5.04 -0.87
C ILE A 36 2.26 -4.47 0.54
N ARG A 37 1.63 -3.32 0.78
CA ARG A 37 1.61 -2.68 2.10
C ARG A 37 0.49 -3.25 2.94
N VAL A 38 0.65 -3.21 4.26
CA VAL A 38 -0.44 -3.55 5.19
C VAL A 38 -1.63 -2.64 4.97
N GLN A 39 -1.42 -1.34 4.71
CA GLN A 39 -2.51 -0.38 4.46
C GLN A 39 -3.38 -0.75 3.25
N ASP A 40 -2.82 -1.43 2.23
CA ASP A 40 -3.56 -1.84 1.04
C ASP A 40 -4.57 -2.94 1.43
N ILE A 41 -4.12 -3.94 2.19
CA ILE A 41 -4.97 -5.01 2.75
C ILE A 41 -6.05 -4.43 3.67
N VAL A 42 -5.69 -3.46 4.51
CA VAL A 42 -6.64 -2.78 5.40
C VAL A 42 -7.68 -1.98 4.62
N SER A 43 -7.27 -1.30 3.54
CA SER A 43 -8.20 -0.58 2.67
C SER A 43 -9.23 -1.54 2.06
N ASP A 44 -8.77 -2.69 1.56
CA ASP A 44 -9.63 -3.70 0.97
C ASP A 44 -10.61 -4.30 1.99
N HIS A 45 -10.15 -4.53 3.22
CA HIS A 45 -11.01 -5.03 4.30
C HIS A 45 -12.02 -3.99 4.81
N GLU A 46 -11.54 -2.80 5.21
CA GLU A 46 -12.36 -1.80 5.90
C GLU A 46 -13.16 -0.90 4.95
N ARG A 47 -12.56 -0.48 3.82
CA ARG A 47 -13.20 0.46 2.88
C ARG A 47 -13.99 -0.28 1.80
N HIS A 48 -13.46 -1.39 1.30
CA HIS A 48 -14.11 -2.18 0.24
C HIS A 48 -14.95 -3.35 0.78
N GLY A 49 -14.85 -3.67 2.08
CA GLY A 49 -15.66 -4.71 2.71
C GLY A 49 -15.30 -6.12 2.27
N LEU A 50 -14.09 -6.33 1.76
CA LEU A 50 -13.65 -7.64 1.29
C LEU A 50 -13.27 -8.55 2.47
N THR A 51 -13.70 -9.81 2.41
CA THR A 51 -13.26 -10.82 3.37
C THR A 51 -11.79 -11.20 3.13
N PRO A 52 -11.07 -11.72 4.13
CA PRO A 52 -9.71 -12.21 3.95
C PRO A 52 -9.56 -13.21 2.79
N GLU A 53 -10.55 -14.06 2.55
CA GLU A 53 -10.56 -15.00 1.43
C GLU A 53 -10.80 -14.33 0.09
N GLN A 54 -11.56 -13.24 0.04
CA GLN A 54 -11.70 -12.41 -1.17
C GLN A 54 -10.38 -11.72 -1.48
N ILE A 55 -9.75 -11.11 -0.48
CA ILE A 55 -8.43 -10.49 -0.60
C ILE A 55 -7.39 -11.51 -1.08
N ALA A 56 -7.39 -12.74 -0.56
CA ALA A 56 -6.48 -13.80 -1.01
C ALA A 56 -6.68 -14.18 -2.50
N ARG A 57 -7.90 -14.02 -3.03
CA ARG A 57 -8.17 -14.25 -4.45
C ARG A 57 -7.66 -13.09 -5.33
N GLU A 58 -7.69 -11.86 -4.83
CA GLU A 58 -7.16 -10.69 -5.54
C GLU A 58 -5.63 -10.66 -5.54
N TYR A 59 -5.02 -10.99 -4.41
CA TYR A 59 -3.57 -11.10 -4.27
C TYR A 59 -3.13 -12.56 -4.29
N SER A 60 -3.11 -13.18 -5.48
CA SER A 60 -2.81 -14.61 -5.63
C SER A 60 -1.43 -15.04 -5.09
N GLN A 61 -0.49 -14.10 -4.90
CA GLN A 61 0.81 -14.36 -4.26
C GLN A 61 0.78 -14.34 -2.72
N LEU A 62 -0.32 -13.92 -2.10
CA LEU A 62 -0.47 -13.85 -0.66
C LEU A 62 -1.19 -15.09 -0.13
N THR A 63 -0.69 -15.59 0.99
CA THR A 63 -1.36 -16.61 1.77
C THR A 63 -2.40 -15.98 2.70
N LEU A 64 -3.42 -16.75 3.07
CA LEU A 64 -4.42 -16.31 4.05
C LEU A 64 -3.76 -15.95 5.41
N GLY A 65 -2.70 -16.65 5.80
CA GLY A 65 -1.92 -16.34 7.00
C GLY A 65 -1.24 -14.96 6.95
N GLN A 66 -0.67 -14.57 5.81
CA GLN A 66 -0.09 -13.23 5.62
C GLN A 66 -1.16 -12.13 5.69
N ILE A 67 -2.34 -12.38 5.15
CA ILE A 67 -3.46 -11.44 5.20
C ILE A 67 -3.94 -11.27 6.65
N HIS A 68 -4.14 -12.36 7.39
CA HIS A 68 -4.50 -12.26 8.80
C HIS A 68 -3.41 -11.60 9.63
N ALA A 69 -2.13 -11.84 9.34
CA ALA A 69 -1.05 -11.15 10.02
C ALA A 69 -1.05 -9.64 9.74
N ALA A 70 -1.34 -9.23 8.50
CA ALA A 70 -1.50 -7.82 8.16
C ALA A 70 -2.67 -7.18 8.92
N LEU A 71 -3.81 -7.86 8.99
CA LEU A 71 -4.98 -7.39 9.75
C LEU A 71 -4.71 -7.35 11.27
N SER A 72 -4.01 -8.34 11.82
CA SER A 72 -3.60 -8.34 13.22
C SER A 72 -2.68 -7.14 13.52
N PHE A 73 -1.65 -6.94 12.69
CA PHE A 73 -0.76 -5.80 12.81
C PHE A 73 -1.53 -4.47 12.72
N TYR A 74 -2.53 -4.39 11.84
CA TYR A 74 -3.39 -3.23 11.77
C TYR A 74 -4.15 -2.96 13.06
N PHE A 75 -4.73 -3.97 13.70
CA PHE A 75 -5.46 -3.75 14.95
C PHE A 75 -4.55 -3.28 16.09
N ASP A 76 -3.31 -3.74 16.12
CA ASP A 76 -2.31 -3.29 17.11
C ASP A 76 -1.78 -1.87 16.83
N HIS A 77 -1.78 -1.43 15.56
CA HIS A 77 -1.20 -0.16 15.09
C HIS A 77 -2.21 0.76 14.38
N ARG A 78 -3.49 0.65 14.76
CA ARG A 78 -4.62 1.18 13.99
C ARG A 78 -4.53 2.68 13.71
N ASP A 79 -4.26 3.48 14.72
CA ASP A 79 -4.25 4.94 14.60
C ASP A 79 -3.11 5.44 13.71
N GLU A 80 -1.94 4.81 13.79
CA GLU A 80 -0.78 5.12 12.96
C GLU A 80 -1.08 4.84 11.48
N ILE A 81 -1.60 3.64 11.19
CA ILE A 81 -1.94 3.23 9.82
C ILE A 81 -3.06 4.09 9.25
N LEU A 82 -4.11 4.40 10.03
CA LEU A 82 -5.19 5.27 9.57
C LEU A 82 -4.69 6.70 9.29
N ASN A 83 -3.77 7.21 10.11
CA ASN A 83 -3.15 8.50 9.86
C ASN A 83 -2.31 8.49 8.58
N ASP A 84 -1.52 7.45 8.37
CA ASP A 84 -0.73 7.27 7.14
C ASP A 84 -1.64 7.23 5.89
N MET A 85 -2.72 6.47 5.94
CA MET A 85 -3.71 6.42 4.84
C MET A 85 -4.30 7.80 4.54
N ARG A 86 -4.61 8.59 5.57
CA ARG A 86 -5.14 9.95 5.40
C ARG A 86 -4.10 10.88 4.76
N VAL A 87 -2.84 10.81 5.21
CA VAL A 87 -1.74 11.60 4.64
C VAL A 87 -1.52 11.26 3.16
N ASP A 88 -1.55 9.98 2.81
CA ASP A 88 -1.47 9.51 1.43
C ASP A 88 -2.64 10.06 0.59
N ASP A 89 -3.88 9.96 1.09
CA ASP A 89 -5.09 10.46 0.42
C ASP A 89 -5.05 11.99 0.20
N ASP A 90 -4.55 12.75 1.18
CA ASP A 90 -4.37 14.21 1.11
C ASP A 90 -3.32 14.59 0.06
N LEU A 91 -2.22 13.84 -0.01
CA LEU A 91 -1.17 14.05 -0.99
C LEU A 91 -1.70 13.84 -2.43
N VAL A 92 -2.44 12.76 -2.68
CA VAL A 92 -3.04 12.48 -3.99
C VAL A 92 -3.95 13.63 -4.43
N ARG A 93 -4.84 14.10 -3.56
CA ARG A 93 -5.74 15.24 -3.84
C ARG A 93 -4.97 16.52 -4.17
N SER A 94 -3.85 16.78 -3.49
CA SER A 94 -3.01 17.95 -3.74
C SER A 94 -2.32 17.91 -5.11
N ILE A 95 -1.96 16.73 -5.59
CA ILE A 95 -1.34 16.54 -6.92
C ILE A 95 -2.37 16.75 -8.03
N GLU A 96 -3.56 16.17 -7.88
CA GLU A 96 -4.64 16.30 -8.87
C GLU A 96 -5.10 17.76 -9.05
N SER A 97 -5.25 18.49 -7.93
CA SER A 97 -5.64 19.90 -7.97
C SER A 97 -4.63 20.80 -8.68
N LYS A 98 -3.32 20.51 -8.54
CA LYS A 98 -2.24 21.21 -9.26
C LYS A 98 -2.25 20.89 -10.76
N HIS A 99 -2.44 19.62 -11.13
CA HIS A 99 -2.53 19.22 -12.53
C HIS A 99 -3.75 19.81 -13.25
N ARG A 100 -4.90 19.93 -12.56
CA ARG A 100 -6.12 20.53 -13.13
C ARG A 100 -5.96 22.02 -13.45
N GLN A 101 -5.17 22.76 -12.67
CA GLN A 101 -4.94 24.20 -12.88
C GLN A 101 -3.93 24.50 -14.00
N GLN A 102 -3.07 23.55 -14.37
CA GLN A 102 -2.07 23.73 -15.44
C GLN A 102 -2.57 23.31 -16.84
N GLY A 103 -3.73 22.64 -16.95
CA GLY A 103 -4.23 22.07 -18.21
C GLY A 103 -5.22 22.91 -19.04
N ASN A 104 -5.57 24.15 -18.65
CA ASN A 104 -6.66 24.92 -19.27
C ASN A 104 -6.22 26.17 -20.07
N GLY A 105 -5.03 26.15 -20.70
CA GLY A 105 -4.41 27.34 -21.31
C GLY A 105 -4.11 27.31 -22.81
N GLY A 106 -4.68 26.41 -23.62
CA GLY A 106 -4.35 26.42 -25.05
C GLY A 106 -5.23 25.55 -25.95
N LYS A 107 -6.45 26.00 -26.25
CA LYS A 107 -7.21 25.51 -27.41
C LYS A 107 -8.03 26.63 -28.04
N ASP A 108 -7.35 27.71 -28.44
CA ASP A 108 -8.00 28.87 -29.04
C ASP A 108 -7.32 29.21 -30.38
N ALA A 109 -8.13 29.14 -31.44
CA ALA A 109 -7.96 29.74 -32.76
C ALA A 109 -6.88 29.20 -33.73
N GLY A 110 -7.27 28.14 -34.45
CA GLY A 110 -6.73 27.81 -35.77
C GLY A 110 -7.86 27.53 -36.77
N HIS A 111 -8.80 28.48 -36.93
CA HIS A 111 -9.79 28.43 -38.00
C HIS A 111 -9.06 28.69 -39.32
N ASN A 112 -8.96 27.69 -40.19
CA ASN A 112 -8.47 27.87 -41.56
C ASN A 112 -9.66 27.70 -42.52
N PRO A 113 -10.34 28.76 -42.96
CA PRO A 113 -11.26 28.65 -44.06
C PRO A 113 -10.47 28.73 -45.37
N LEU A 114 -10.98 28.04 -46.40
CA LEU A 114 -10.54 28.06 -47.80
C LEU A 114 -9.63 26.88 -48.20
N SER A 115 -10.29 25.75 -48.48
CA SER A 115 -9.87 24.86 -49.54
C SER A 115 -10.94 24.93 -50.63
N SER A 116 -10.58 25.53 -51.77
CA SER A 116 -11.25 25.45 -53.07
C SER A 116 -10.19 25.33 -54.14
#